data_AF-A0A2V1B672-F1
#
_entry.id   AF-A0A2V1B672-F1
#
_cell.length_a   1.000
_cell.length_b   1.000
_cell.length_c   1.000
_cell.angle_alpha   90.00
_cell.angle_beta   90.00
_cell.angle_gamma   90.00
#
_symmetry.space_group_name_H-M   'P 1'
#
loop_
_entity.id
_entity.type
_entity.pdbx_description
1 polymer ?
#
loop_
_entity_poly.entity_id
_entity_poly.type
_entity_poly.pdbx_seq_one_letter_code
_entity_poly.pdbx_strand_id
1 'polypeptide(L)'
;YVAFRGTVPEAEVSDAAKKAFDPKLTYFCFKNNYILLYIIPGSDGSLEPGHRRYNWVWYHPLAADSPDFTEIMTDTSGTLHRNTLPAGGMNLKTWSKYADIAKEQMCTPFADVVSKTTQPFITAISDVACPRAAAMNGRVLITGEALNLVRPHMALSTTASARQALLLEKVFRGEMSVELWEKKVLHEGRISALKTNAFGTFFLYGAMSAVGWAVKLVGAMLGGMLPFSSLPAMPQSKTLSSKL
;
A
#
# COMPACT_ATOMS: atom_id res chain seq x y z
N TYR A 1 -6.67 8.61 4.68
CA TYR A 1 -7.67 7.65 4.17
C TYR A 1 -7.26 6.25 4.60
N VAL A 2 -8.20 5.31 4.51
CA VAL A 2 -8.03 3.94 5.00
C VAL A 2 -8.28 2.95 3.87
N ALA A 3 -7.84 1.71 4.09
CA ALA A 3 -8.23 0.57 3.29
C ALA A 3 -8.92 -0.46 4.19
N PHE A 4 -10.23 -0.66 3.97
CA PHE A 4 -10.94 -1.83 4.47
C PHE A 4 -10.56 -3.05 3.65
N ARG A 5 -10.45 -4.19 4.31
CA ARG A 5 -9.97 -5.44 3.70
C ARG A 5 -10.76 -6.60 4.24
N GLY A 6 -10.89 -7.64 3.42
CA GLY A 6 -11.55 -8.86 3.82
C GLY A 6 -11.37 -9.97 2.80
N THR A 7 -11.71 -11.17 3.25
CA THR A 7 -11.74 -12.35 2.40
C THR A 7 -13.03 -13.11 2.61
N VAL A 8 -13.58 -13.68 1.53
CA VAL A 8 -14.76 -14.55 1.58
C VAL A 8 -14.43 -15.86 0.87
N PRO A 9 -14.73 -17.03 1.47
CA PRO A 9 -14.66 -18.31 0.78
C PRO A 9 -15.45 -18.29 -0.52
N GLU A 10 -14.88 -18.81 -1.61
CA GLU A 10 -15.54 -18.80 -2.92
C GLU A 10 -16.91 -19.52 -2.87
N ALA A 11 -17.01 -20.60 -2.10
CA ALA A 11 -18.25 -21.34 -1.89
C ALA A 11 -19.40 -20.50 -1.31
N GLU A 12 -19.10 -19.44 -0.55
CA GLU A 12 -20.09 -18.59 0.10
C GLU A 12 -20.56 -17.42 -0.79
N VAL A 13 -19.84 -17.13 -1.88
CA VAL A 13 -20.19 -16.06 -2.82
C VAL A 13 -21.32 -16.50 -3.75
N SER A 14 -22.24 -15.58 -4.06
CA SER A 14 -23.37 -15.88 -4.95
C SER A 14 -22.89 -16.18 -6.38
N ASP A 15 -23.60 -17.03 -7.13
CA ASP A 15 -23.21 -17.37 -8.50
C ASP A 15 -23.21 -16.16 -9.44
N ALA A 16 -24.10 -15.20 -9.20
CA ALA A 16 -24.11 -13.91 -9.91
C ALA A 16 -22.83 -13.11 -9.66
N ALA A 17 -22.34 -13.06 -8.42
CA ALA A 17 -21.10 -12.39 -8.07
C ALA A 17 -19.88 -13.16 -8.61
N LYS A 18 -19.86 -14.50 -8.51
CA LYS A 18 -18.81 -15.34 -9.11
C LYS A 18 -18.65 -15.05 -10.60
N LYS A 19 -19.76 -15.03 -11.34
CA LYS A 19 -19.79 -14.71 -12.78
C LYS A 19 -19.25 -13.31 -13.09
N ALA A 20 -19.44 -12.34 -12.19
CA ALA A 20 -18.95 -10.98 -12.39
C ALA A 20 -17.43 -10.84 -12.15
N PHE A 21 -16.86 -11.65 -11.24
CA PHE A 21 -15.47 -11.54 -10.82
C PHE A 21 -14.51 -12.51 -11.52
N ASP A 22 -14.99 -13.65 -12.01
CA ASP A 22 -14.12 -14.72 -12.52
C ASP A 22 -13.52 -14.41 -13.92
N PRO A 23 -12.22 -14.64 -14.18
CA PRO A 23 -11.08 -14.85 -13.26
C PRO A 23 -10.24 -13.58 -13.06
N LYS A 24 -10.86 -12.39 -13.12
CA LYS A 24 -10.13 -11.12 -13.31
C LYS A 24 -9.91 -10.39 -11.99
N LEU A 25 -8.84 -9.61 -11.95
CA LEU A 25 -8.77 -8.47 -11.03
C LEU A 25 -9.87 -7.47 -11.42
N THR A 26 -10.86 -7.30 -10.57
CA THR A 26 -12.01 -6.41 -10.83
C THR A 26 -11.89 -5.16 -9.99
N TYR A 27 -12.17 -4.01 -10.60
CA TYR A 27 -12.30 -2.72 -9.92
C TYR A 27 -13.73 -2.22 -10.01
N PHE A 28 -14.20 -1.58 -8.95
CA PHE A 28 -15.39 -0.75 -8.97
C PHE A 28 -15.08 0.59 -8.31
N CYS A 29 -15.18 1.66 -9.11
CA CYS A 29 -14.92 3.02 -8.69
C CYS A 29 -16.25 3.75 -8.55
N PHE A 30 -16.44 4.42 -7.42
CA PHE A 30 -17.66 5.15 -7.08
C PHE A 30 -17.29 6.44 -6.35
N LYS A 31 -18.27 7.27 -5.97
CA LYS A 31 -18.06 8.64 -5.49
C LYS A 31 -16.93 8.74 -4.45
N ASN A 32 -15.76 9.21 -4.86
CA ASN A 32 -14.53 9.36 -4.05
C ASN A 32 -14.06 8.07 -3.35
N ASN A 33 -14.36 6.90 -3.89
CA ASN A 33 -14.05 5.60 -3.32
C ASN A 33 -13.73 4.61 -4.44
N TYR A 34 -12.99 3.55 -4.11
CA TYR A 34 -12.95 2.40 -5.00
C TYR A 34 -12.64 1.12 -4.23
N ILE A 35 -13.17 0.03 -4.75
CA ILE A 35 -12.94 -1.33 -4.26
C ILE A 35 -12.35 -2.16 -5.39
N LEU A 36 -11.44 -3.05 -5.05
CA LEU A 36 -10.91 -4.05 -5.96
C LEU A 36 -11.01 -5.44 -5.34
N LEU A 37 -11.09 -6.45 -6.18
CA LEU A 37 -11.19 -7.84 -5.76
C LEU A 37 -10.45 -8.76 -6.73
N TYR A 38 -9.81 -9.78 -6.17
CA TYR A 38 -9.13 -10.84 -6.89
C TYR A 38 -9.21 -12.16 -6.11
N ILE A 39 -8.97 -13.26 -6.80
CA ILE A 39 -9.02 -14.60 -6.21
C ILE A 39 -7.64 -14.96 -5.66
N ILE A 40 -7.61 -15.54 -4.45
CA ILE A 40 -6.41 -16.06 -3.78
C ILE A 40 -6.62 -17.53 -3.41
N PRO A 41 -5.55 -18.29 -3.11
CA PRO A 41 -5.67 -19.66 -2.62
C PRO A 41 -6.56 -19.78 -1.37
N GLY A 42 -7.14 -20.96 -1.18
CA GLY A 42 -7.80 -21.37 0.06
C GLY A 42 -6.84 -21.36 1.26
N SER A 43 -7.36 -21.60 2.48
CA SER A 43 -6.49 -21.71 3.68
C SER A 43 -5.54 -22.89 3.62
N ASP A 44 -5.91 -23.91 2.87
CA ASP A 44 -5.12 -25.10 2.58
C ASP A 44 -4.18 -24.89 1.37
N GLY A 45 -4.17 -23.70 0.77
CA GLY A 45 -3.41 -23.39 -0.44
C GLY A 45 -4.08 -23.88 -1.73
N SER A 46 -5.32 -24.39 -1.68
CA SER A 46 -6.02 -24.89 -2.87
C SER A 46 -6.28 -23.79 -3.89
N LEU A 47 -6.11 -24.15 -5.16
CA LEU A 47 -6.44 -23.34 -6.34
C LEU A 47 -7.70 -23.85 -7.06
N GLU A 48 -8.34 -24.89 -6.53
CA GLU A 48 -9.53 -25.48 -7.16
C GLU A 48 -10.75 -24.56 -7.02
N PRO A 49 -11.52 -24.30 -8.09
CA PRO A 49 -12.76 -23.54 -8.00
C PRO A 49 -13.68 -24.08 -6.89
N GLY A 50 -14.20 -23.17 -6.07
CA GLY A 50 -15.01 -23.48 -4.88
C GLY A 50 -14.18 -23.59 -3.59
N HIS A 51 -12.86 -23.83 -3.69
CA HIS A 51 -11.94 -23.93 -2.56
C HIS A 51 -11.03 -22.70 -2.41
N ARG A 52 -11.14 -21.72 -3.30
CA ARG A 52 -10.38 -20.46 -3.27
C ARG A 52 -11.06 -19.43 -2.36
N ARG A 53 -10.48 -18.25 -2.26
CA ARG A 53 -11.10 -17.08 -1.61
C ARG A 53 -11.10 -15.88 -2.52
N TYR A 54 -12.15 -15.07 -2.39
CA TYR A 54 -12.14 -13.72 -2.90
C TYR A 54 -11.51 -12.79 -1.88
N ASN A 55 -10.40 -12.15 -2.23
CA ASN A 55 -9.79 -11.10 -1.46
C ASN A 55 -10.21 -9.75 -2.02
N TRP A 56 -10.76 -8.87 -1.18
CA TRP A 56 -11.14 -7.51 -1.56
C TRP A 56 -10.40 -6.46 -0.73
N VAL A 57 -10.23 -5.28 -1.34
CA VAL A 57 -9.65 -4.08 -0.72
C VAL A 57 -10.47 -2.87 -1.14
N TRP A 58 -11.05 -2.17 -0.17
CA TRP A 58 -11.82 -0.95 -0.38
C TRP A 58 -11.11 0.25 0.22
N TYR A 59 -10.73 1.20 -0.63
CA TYR A 59 -10.14 2.47 -0.22
C TYR A 59 -11.23 3.50 0.04
N HIS A 60 -11.22 4.05 1.25
CA HIS A 60 -12.25 4.96 1.75
C HIS A 60 -11.63 6.25 2.32
N PRO A 61 -12.08 7.44 1.88
CA PRO A 61 -11.67 8.71 2.48
C PRO A 61 -12.10 8.76 3.95
N LEU A 62 -11.12 8.74 4.83
CA LEU A 62 -11.29 8.88 6.27
C LEU A 62 -10.08 9.64 6.81
N ALA A 63 -10.33 10.77 7.46
CA ALA A 63 -9.30 11.66 7.98
C ALA A 63 -8.78 11.12 9.33
N ALA A 64 -7.47 11.12 9.53
CA ALA A 64 -6.84 10.49 10.69
C ALA A 64 -7.18 11.16 12.03
N ASP A 65 -7.57 12.43 11.98
CA ASP A 65 -8.00 13.26 13.11
C ASP A 65 -9.52 13.24 13.33
N SER A 66 -10.28 12.47 12.55
CA SER A 66 -11.73 12.39 12.69
C SER A 66 -12.16 11.47 13.83
N PRO A 67 -13.32 11.76 14.48
CA PRO A 67 -13.93 10.84 15.43
C PRO A 67 -14.23 9.48 14.82
N ASP A 68 -14.72 9.44 13.58
CA ASP A 68 -14.98 8.21 12.83
C ASP A 68 -13.73 7.34 12.67
N PHE A 69 -12.56 7.94 12.43
CA PHE A 69 -11.28 7.21 12.37
C PHE A 69 -10.93 6.59 13.72
N THR A 70 -11.05 7.38 14.79
CA THR A 70 -10.76 6.90 16.16
C THR A 70 -11.69 5.74 16.51
N GLU A 71 -12.97 5.86 16.20
CA GLU A 71 -13.98 4.83 16.46
C GLU A 71 -13.71 3.53 15.69
N ILE A 72 -13.48 3.58 14.38
CA ILE A 72 -13.29 2.37 13.57
C ILE A 72 -11.91 1.71 13.77
N MET A 73 -10.91 2.47 14.21
CA MET A 73 -9.56 1.97 14.50
C MET A 73 -9.40 1.50 15.96
N THR A 74 -10.43 1.64 16.80
CA THR A 74 -10.44 1.10 18.16
C THR A 74 -11.00 -0.32 18.17
N ASP A 75 -10.22 -1.25 18.71
CA ASP A 75 -10.61 -2.66 18.77
C ASP A 75 -11.64 -2.96 19.87
N THR A 76 -12.10 -4.21 19.91
CA THR A 76 -13.06 -4.70 20.92
C THR A 76 -12.52 -4.69 22.36
N SER A 77 -11.20 -4.55 22.56
CA SER A 77 -10.58 -4.37 23.88
C SER A 77 -10.50 -2.90 24.30
N GLY A 78 -10.86 -1.96 23.42
CA GLY A 78 -10.72 -0.51 23.64
C GLY A 78 -9.36 0.05 23.24
N THR A 79 -8.51 -0.74 22.56
CA THR A 79 -7.18 -0.28 22.12
C THR A 79 -7.28 0.41 20.77
N LEU A 80 -6.80 1.66 20.69
CA LEU A 80 -6.71 2.41 19.44
C LEU A 80 -5.47 1.96 18.62
N HIS A 81 -5.71 1.47 17.41
CA HIS A 81 -4.66 1.07 16.48
C HIS A 81 -4.23 2.22 15.58
N ARG A 82 -2.92 2.48 15.51
CA ARG A 82 -2.39 3.59 14.68
C ARG A 82 -2.30 3.23 13.19
N ASN A 83 -1.97 1.98 12.89
CA ASN A 83 -1.64 1.55 11.53
C ASN A 83 -2.65 0.53 11.00
N THR A 84 -2.76 -0.63 11.64
CA THR A 84 -3.66 -1.70 11.21
C THR A 84 -4.39 -2.25 12.43
N LEU A 85 -5.71 -2.30 12.32
CA LEU A 85 -6.56 -3.10 13.20
C LEU A 85 -6.74 -4.46 12.52
N PRO A 86 -6.17 -5.55 13.06
CA PRO A 86 -6.18 -6.86 12.41
C PRO A 86 -7.57 -7.52 12.41
N ALA A 87 -7.72 -8.53 11.55
CA ALA A 87 -8.90 -9.37 11.51
C ALA A 87 -9.18 -9.99 12.89
N GLY A 88 -10.46 -10.04 13.27
CA GLY A 88 -10.90 -10.49 14.59
C GLY A 88 -10.91 -9.39 15.67
N GLY A 89 -10.25 -8.25 15.45
CA GLY A 89 -10.25 -7.12 16.39
C GLY A 89 -11.33 -6.06 16.13
N MET A 90 -11.91 -6.03 14.91
CA MET A 90 -12.85 -4.98 14.51
C MET A 90 -14.16 -5.03 15.28
N ASN A 91 -14.59 -3.89 15.84
CA ASN A 91 -15.89 -3.77 16.46
C ASN A 91 -17.00 -3.78 15.38
N LEU A 92 -17.84 -4.82 15.39
CA LEU A 92 -18.88 -4.98 14.36
C LEU A 92 -19.97 -3.90 14.39
N LYS A 93 -20.17 -3.22 15.53
CA LYS A 93 -21.10 -2.09 15.61
C LYS A 93 -20.58 -0.87 14.88
N THR A 94 -19.27 -0.61 14.93
CA THR A 94 -18.66 0.52 14.21
C THR A 94 -18.52 0.18 12.73
N TRP A 95 -18.25 -1.09 12.42
CA TRP A 95 -18.24 -1.62 11.05
C TRP A 95 -19.60 -1.53 10.34
N SER A 96 -20.73 -1.69 11.05
CA SER A 96 -22.05 -1.76 10.41
C SER A 96 -22.37 -0.53 9.56
N LYS A 97 -21.94 0.67 10.01
CA LYS A 97 -22.02 1.92 9.24
C LYS A 97 -21.36 1.79 7.85
N TYR A 98 -20.18 1.20 7.78
CA TYR A 98 -19.44 1.01 6.53
C TYR A 98 -20.01 -0.12 5.67
N ALA A 99 -20.54 -1.18 6.30
CA ALA A 99 -21.28 -2.21 5.59
C ALA A 99 -22.54 -1.67 4.92
N ASP A 100 -23.24 -0.73 5.56
CA ASP A 100 -24.42 -0.08 4.97
C ASP A 100 -24.04 0.85 3.81
N ILE A 101 -22.93 1.62 3.94
CA ILE A 101 -22.35 2.38 2.82
C ILE A 101 -22.05 1.46 1.62
N ALA A 102 -21.48 0.28 1.86
CA ALA A 102 -21.19 -0.67 0.80
C ALA A 102 -22.47 -1.16 0.10
N LYS A 103 -23.53 -1.46 0.84
CA LYS A 103 -24.83 -1.86 0.26
C LYS A 103 -25.47 -0.76 -0.57
N GLU A 104 -25.38 0.49 -0.12
CA GLU A 104 -26.01 1.63 -0.79
C GLU A 104 -25.26 2.09 -2.05
N GLN A 105 -23.92 2.01 -2.04
CA GLN A 105 -23.08 2.65 -3.07
C GLN A 105 -22.36 1.68 -4.00
N MET A 106 -22.16 0.41 -3.60
CA MET A 106 -21.48 -0.57 -4.43
C MET A 106 -22.45 -1.28 -5.38
N CYS A 107 -21.94 -1.72 -6.53
CA CYS A 107 -22.71 -2.64 -7.35
C CYS A 107 -22.92 -3.98 -6.61
N THR A 108 -24.02 -4.66 -6.93
CA THR A 108 -24.49 -5.84 -6.19
C THR A 108 -23.40 -6.90 -5.92
N PRO A 109 -22.51 -7.27 -6.87
CA PRO A 109 -21.46 -8.24 -6.59
C PRO A 109 -20.48 -7.81 -5.48
N PHE A 110 -20.11 -6.54 -5.43
CA PHE A 110 -19.20 -6.02 -4.41
C PHE A 110 -19.90 -5.87 -3.05
N ALA A 111 -21.15 -5.41 -3.05
CA ALA A 111 -21.96 -5.37 -1.83
C ALA A 111 -22.14 -6.77 -1.22
N ASP A 112 -22.37 -7.80 -2.04
CA ASP A 112 -22.49 -9.21 -1.62
C ASP A 112 -21.25 -9.67 -0.84
N VAL A 113 -20.06 -9.54 -1.43
CA VAL A 113 -18.80 -9.99 -0.78
C VAL A 113 -18.47 -9.19 0.47
N VAL A 114 -18.71 -7.87 0.49
CA VAL A 114 -18.47 -7.06 1.70
C VAL A 114 -19.43 -7.49 2.82
N SER A 115 -20.71 -7.71 2.49
CA SER A 115 -21.72 -8.14 3.47
C SER A 115 -21.47 -9.55 4.05
N LYS A 116 -20.88 -10.46 3.27
CA LYS A 116 -20.53 -11.82 3.69
C LYS A 116 -19.22 -11.92 4.46
N THR A 117 -18.46 -10.83 4.53
CA THR A 117 -17.18 -10.84 5.24
C THR A 117 -17.41 -10.86 6.76
N THR A 118 -17.01 -11.94 7.41
CA THR A 118 -17.18 -12.13 8.86
C THR A 118 -16.08 -11.50 9.70
N GLN A 119 -14.87 -11.38 9.14
CA GLN A 119 -13.71 -10.80 9.82
C GLN A 119 -13.05 -9.72 8.97
N PRO A 120 -13.73 -8.58 8.73
CA PRO A 120 -13.11 -7.45 8.07
C PRO A 120 -12.00 -6.88 8.94
N PHE A 121 -11.04 -6.24 8.29
CA PHE A 121 -9.94 -5.54 8.95
C PHE A 121 -9.62 -4.24 8.21
N ILE A 122 -8.89 -3.34 8.86
CA ILE A 122 -8.64 -1.99 8.33
C ILE A 122 -7.20 -1.58 8.52
N THR A 123 -6.65 -0.90 7.50
CA THR A 123 -5.32 -0.30 7.54
C THR A 123 -5.42 1.19 7.21
N ALA A 124 -4.87 2.04 8.07
CA ALA A 124 -4.60 3.43 7.77
C ALA A 124 -3.46 3.51 6.73
N ILE A 125 -3.73 4.15 5.60
CA ILE A 125 -2.76 4.20 4.50
C ILE A 125 -1.77 5.34 4.73
N SER A 126 -0.50 4.98 4.78
CA SER A 126 0.65 5.88 4.84
C SER A 126 1.65 5.56 3.73
N ASP A 127 2.59 6.46 3.52
CA ASP A 127 3.78 6.26 2.70
C ASP A 127 5.01 6.82 3.43
N VAL A 128 6.17 6.31 3.08
CA VAL A 128 7.48 6.77 3.57
C VAL A 128 8.46 6.70 2.42
N ALA A 129 9.28 7.75 2.29
CA ALA A 129 10.41 7.76 1.37
C ALA A 129 11.64 8.28 2.12
N CYS A 130 12.58 7.39 2.43
CA CYS A 130 13.86 7.80 3.00
C CYS A 130 14.70 8.49 1.92
N PRO A 131 15.39 9.59 2.26
CA PRO A 131 16.15 10.33 1.26
C PRO A 131 17.53 9.69 0.98
N ARG A 132 17.89 8.62 1.71
CA ARG A 132 19.10 7.82 1.54
C ARG A 132 18.79 6.35 1.81
N ALA A 133 19.48 5.47 1.09
CA ALA A 133 19.52 4.03 1.31
C ALA A 133 20.78 3.58 2.05
N ALA A 134 21.83 4.42 2.10
CA ALA A 134 23.07 4.12 2.81
C ALA A 134 23.39 5.16 3.89
N ALA A 135 23.94 4.69 5.01
CA ALA A 135 24.39 5.51 6.12
C ALA A 135 25.72 4.97 6.71
N MET A 136 26.37 5.78 7.56
CA MET A 136 27.60 5.42 8.26
C MET A 136 28.74 4.95 7.32
N ASN A 137 28.91 5.65 6.19
CA ASN A 137 29.87 5.33 5.12
C ASN A 137 29.64 3.91 4.55
N GLY A 138 28.39 3.58 4.22
CA GLY A 138 28.02 2.30 3.61
C GLY A 138 27.93 1.11 4.58
N ARG A 139 28.12 1.34 5.89
CA ARG A 139 28.03 0.28 6.92
C ARG A 139 26.61 -0.05 7.32
N VAL A 140 25.67 0.86 7.09
CA VAL A 140 24.24 0.63 7.34
C VAL A 140 23.49 0.85 6.04
N LEU A 141 22.72 -0.17 5.64
CA LEU A 141 21.91 -0.16 4.44
C LEU A 141 20.43 -0.26 4.84
N ILE A 142 19.60 0.60 4.28
CA ILE A 142 18.15 0.63 4.49
C ILE A 142 17.52 0.04 3.22
N THR A 143 16.67 -0.98 3.37
CA THR A 143 16.07 -1.71 2.25
C THR A 143 14.60 -2.02 2.51
N GLY A 144 13.90 -2.50 1.48
CA GLY A 144 12.50 -2.87 1.53
C GLY A 144 11.60 -1.67 1.80
N GLU A 145 10.53 -1.90 2.58
CA GLU A 145 9.58 -0.86 2.97
C GLU A 145 10.16 0.14 3.96
N ALA A 146 11.24 -0.21 4.67
CA ALA A 146 11.96 0.74 5.52
C ALA A 146 12.63 1.84 4.70
N LEU A 147 13.02 1.54 3.45
CA LEU A 147 13.58 2.54 2.53
C LEU A 147 12.47 3.33 1.84
N ASN A 148 11.50 2.62 1.25
CA ASN A 148 10.39 3.21 0.51
C ASN A 148 9.11 2.38 0.74
N LEU A 149 8.22 2.87 1.60
CA LEU A 149 6.86 2.38 1.73
C LEU A 149 5.98 3.17 0.76
N VAL A 150 5.45 2.51 -0.26
CA VAL A 150 4.54 3.13 -1.24
C VAL A 150 3.10 2.69 -0.98
N ARG A 151 2.13 3.54 -1.34
CA ARG A 151 0.72 3.19 -1.15
C ARG A 151 0.36 1.98 -2.02
N PRO A 152 -0.52 1.08 -1.53
CA PRO A 152 -0.70 -0.25 -2.13
C PRO A 152 -1.50 -0.27 -3.45
N HIS A 153 -1.85 0.89 -4.00
CA HIS A 153 -2.72 1.06 -5.17
C HIS A 153 -2.30 0.30 -6.42
N MET A 154 -1.01 0.00 -6.56
CA MET A 154 -0.44 -0.70 -7.73
C MET A 154 0.32 -1.99 -7.37
N ALA A 155 0.18 -2.48 -6.13
CA ALA A 155 0.83 -3.71 -5.67
C ALA A 155 2.35 -3.80 -5.94
N LEU A 156 3.07 -2.67 -5.82
CA LEU A 156 4.49 -2.58 -6.21
C LEU A 156 5.48 -2.93 -5.09
N SER A 157 5.04 -2.98 -3.83
CA SER A 157 5.95 -2.99 -2.66
C SER A 157 6.86 -4.22 -2.60
N THR A 158 6.29 -5.42 -2.75
CA THR A 158 7.08 -6.67 -2.72
C THR A 158 8.05 -6.75 -3.90
N THR A 159 7.61 -6.37 -5.10
CA THR A 159 8.46 -6.32 -6.29
C THR A 159 9.61 -5.34 -6.12
N ALA A 160 9.34 -4.15 -5.56
CA ALA A 160 10.38 -3.16 -5.27
C ALA A 160 11.38 -3.70 -4.24
N SER A 161 10.91 -4.30 -3.15
CA SER A 161 11.77 -4.89 -2.12
C SER A 161 12.64 -6.03 -2.67
N ALA A 162 12.07 -6.93 -3.46
CA ALA A 162 12.81 -8.00 -4.12
C ALA A 162 13.89 -7.45 -5.07
N ARG A 163 13.55 -6.42 -5.86
CA ARG A 163 14.51 -5.77 -6.75
C ARG A 163 15.65 -5.09 -5.98
N GLN A 164 15.36 -4.43 -4.87
CA GLN A 164 16.40 -3.84 -4.01
C GLN A 164 17.38 -4.90 -3.50
N ALA A 165 16.88 -6.06 -3.07
CA ALA A 165 17.70 -7.18 -2.61
C ALA A 165 18.56 -7.77 -3.75
N LEU A 166 17.99 -7.97 -4.94
CA LEU A 166 18.72 -8.47 -6.12
C LEU A 166 19.81 -7.48 -6.60
N LEU A 167 19.56 -6.17 -6.52
CA LEU A 167 20.59 -5.17 -6.83
C LEU A 167 21.67 -5.13 -5.74
N LEU A 168 21.30 -5.36 -4.48
CA LEU A 168 22.23 -5.37 -3.37
C LEU A 168 23.18 -6.58 -3.43
N GLU A 169 22.71 -7.72 -3.92
CA GLU A 169 23.55 -8.90 -4.17
C GLU A 169 24.73 -8.57 -5.10
N LYS A 170 24.50 -7.78 -6.14
CA LYS A 170 25.56 -7.29 -7.05
C LYS A 170 26.58 -6.40 -6.35
N VAL A 171 26.16 -5.65 -5.33
CA VAL A 171 27.09 -4.85 -4.50
C VAL A 171 28.02 -5.76 -3.73
N PHE A 172 27.49 -6.81 -3.10
CA PHE A 172 28.29 -7.77 -2.34
C PHE A 172 29.24 -8.60 -3.22
N ARG A 173 28.91 -8.78 -4.51
CA ARG A 173 29.82 -9.38 -5.49
C ARG A 173 30.90 -8.43 -6.02
N GLY A 174 30.84 -7.14 -5.68
CA GLY A 174 31.75 -6.14 -6.22
C GLY A 174 31.43 -5.70 -7.67
N GLU A 175 30.27 -6.08 -8.20
CA GLU A 175 29.81 -5.72 -9.55
C GLU A 175 29.11 -4.35 -9.60
N MET A 176 28.76 -3.80 -8.44
CA MET A 176 28.05 -2.53 -8.29
C MET A 176 28.55 -1.80 -7.04
N SER A 177 28.73 -0.48 -7.11
CA SER A 177 29.03 0.31 -5.92
C SER A 177 27.77 0.57 -5.09
N VAL A 178 27.93 0.83 -3.79
CA VAL A 178 26.80 1.21 -2.91
C VAL A 178 26.12 2.49 -3.40
N GLU A 179 26.89 3.45 -3.92
CA GLU A 179 26.37 4.72 -4.45
C GLU A 179 25.50 4.50 -5.69
N LEU A 180 25.92 3.59 -6.59
CA LEU A 180 25.14 3.25 -7.77
C LEU A 180 23.87 2.49 -7.40
N TRP A 181 23.96 1.56 -6.43
CA TRP A 181 22.82 0.86 -5.87
C TRP A 181 21.81 1.84 -5.28
N GLU A 182 22.26 2.72 -4.38
CA GLU A 182 21.44 3.74 -3.72
C GLU A 182 20.72 4.62 -4.75
N LYS A 183 21.44 5.13 -5.76
CA LYS A 183 20.84 5.94 -6.83
C LYS A 183 19.72 5.20 -7.57
N LYS A 184 19.91 3.90 -7.88
CA LYS A 184 18.90 3.09 -8.57
C LYS A 184 17.65 2.87 -7.72
N VAL A 185 17.84 2.42 -6.47
CA VAL A 185 16.70 2.07 -5.59
C VAL A 185 15.90 3.31 -5.17
N LEU A 186 16.56 4.46 -4.98
CA LEU A 186 15.87 5.72 -4.67
C LEU A 186 15.11 6.26 -5.88
N HIS A 187 15.68 6.17 -7.09
CA HIS A 187 14.98 6.56 -8.31
C HIS A 187 13.73 5.71 -8.54
N GLU A 188 13.84 4.39 -8.40
CA GLU A 188 12.72 3.46 -8.57
C GLU A 188 11.64 3.64 -7.50
N GLY A 189 12.06 3.87 -6.24
CA GLY A 189 11.16 4.21 -5.15
C GLY A 189 10.36 5.48 -5.46
N ARG A 190 11.03 6.53 -5.95
CA ARG A 190 10.38 7.78 -6.38
C ARG A 190 9.36 7.55 -7.49
N ILE A 191 9.74 6.83 -8.54
CA ILE A 191 8.81 6.54 -9.65
C ILE A 191 7.60 5.74 -9.15
N SER A 192 7.82 4.74 -8.29
CA SER A 192 6.75 3.95 -7.70
C SER A 192 5.81 4.84 -6.90
N ALA A 193 6.33 5.62 -5.95
CA ALA A 193 5.55 6.53 -5.13
C ALA A 193 4.70 7.49 -5.97
N LEU A 194 5.29 8.13 -6.99
CA LEU A 194 4.57 9.05 -7.88
C LEU A 194 3.43 8.35 -8.64
N LYS A 195 3.66 7.13 -9.14
CA LYS A 195 2.61 6.33 -9.80
C LYS A 195 1.46 6.00 -8.85
N THR A 196 1.77 5.48 -7.65
CA THR A 196 0.72 5.10 -6.69
C THR A 196 -0.06 6.34 -6.24
N ASN A 197 0.63 7.45 -5.99
CA ASN A 197 0.00 8.67 -5.48
C ASN A 197 -0.90 9.29 -6.54
N ALA A 198 -0.49 9.29 -7.82
CA ALA A 198 -1.34 9.73 -8.92
C ALA A 198 -2.60 8.88 -9.03
N PHE A 199 -2.46 7.55 -9.03
CA PHE A 199 -3.59 6.62 -9.11
C PHE A 199 -4.56 6.77 -7.94
N GLY A 200 -4.05 6.69 -6.71
CA GLY A 200 -4.90 6.77 -5.51
C GLY A 200 -5.59 8.12 -5.38
N THR A 201 -4.86 9.22 -5.66
CA THR A 201 -5.44 10.57 -5.60
C THR A 201 -6.53 10.76 -6.64
N PHE A 202 -6.37 10.21 -7.84
CA PHE A 202 -7.37 10.29 -8.90
C PHE A 202 -8.71 9.68 -8.46
N PHE A 203 -8.69 8.45 -7.93
CA PHE A 203 -9.93 7.76 -7.55
C PHE A 203 -10.54 8.23 -6.23
N LEU A 204 -9.72 8.74 -5.29
CA LEU A 204 -10.22 9.19 -3.98
C LEU A 204 -10.60 10.68 -3.95
N TYR A 205 -9.95 11.51 -4.78
CA TYR A 205 -10.08 12.97 -4.70
C TYR A 205 -10.34 13.64 -6.05
N GLY A 206 -10.41 12.86 -7.13
CA GLY A 206 -10.73 13.33 -8.47
C GLY A 206 -9.51 13.72 -9.31
N ALA A 207 -9.76 13.93 -10.60
CA ALA A 207 -8.72 14.14 -11.60
C ALA A 207 -7.83 15.35 -11.31
N MET A 208 -8.42 16.49 -10.91
CA MET A 208 -7.69 17.74 -10.67
C MET A 208 -6.67 17.59 -9.53
N SER A 209 -7.02 16.88 -8.46
CA SER A 209 -6.11 16.61 -7.34
C SER A 209 -4.91 15.73 -7.76
N ALA A 210 -5.07 14.90 -8.79
CA ALA A 210 -4.02 14.00 -9.28
C ALA A 210 -3.04 14.67 -10.25
N VAL A 211 -3.38 15.82 -10.85
CA VAL A 211 -2.56 16.48 -11.90
C VAL A 211 -1.14 16.76 -11.41
N GLY A 212 -0.98 17.29 -10.19
CA GLY A 212 0.35 17.58 -9.64
C GLY A 212 1.23 16.34 -9.50
N TRP A 213 0.64 15.17 -9.22
CA TRP A 213 1.37 13.90 -9.18
C TRP A 213 1.73 13.40 -10.58
N ALA A 214 0.81 13.52 -11.53
CA ALA A 214 1.05 13.12 -12.92
C ALA A 214 2.17 13.96 -13.57
N VAL A 215 2.18 15.29 -13.36
CA VAL A 215 3.25 16.18 -13.85
C VAL A 215 4.60 15.79 -13.25
N LYS A 216 4.66 15.56 -11.93
CA LYS A 216 5.89 15.08 -11.26
C LYS A 216 6.36 13.73 -11.81
N LEU A 217 5.43 12.82 -12.11
CA LEU A 217 5.74 11.51 -12.69
C LEU A 217 6.34 11.65 -14.09
N VAL A 218 5.72 12.42 -14.98
CA VAL A 218 6.24 12.70 -16.32
C VAL A 218 7.63 13.33 -16.24
N GLY A 219 7.79 14.35 -15.39
CA GLY A 219 9.10 14.98 -15.15
C GLY A 219 10.16 13.99 -14.64
N ALA A 220 9.81 13.06 -13.76
CA ALA A 220 10.72 12.04 -13.25
C ALA A 220 11.07 10.95 -14.28
N MET A 221 10.16 10.61 -15.20
CA MET A 221 10.42 9.67 -16.29
C MET A 221 11.29 10.28 -17.40
N LEU A 222 11.04 11.55 -17.76
CA LEU A 222 11.80 12.26 -18.79
C LEU A 222 13.16 12.75 -18.28
N GLY A 223 13.17 13.27 -17.05
CA GLY A 223 14.35 13.82 -16.41
C GLY A 223 15.08 12.78 -15.57
N GLY A 224 15.50 11.66 -16.17
CA GLY A 224 16.32 10.60 -15.54
C GLY A 224 17.65 11.05 -14.88
N MET A 225 17.79 12.35 -14.59
CA MET A 225 18.96 13.05 -14.08
C MET A 225 18.65 14.18 -13.09
N LEU A 226 17.42 14.40 -12.59
CA LEU A 226 17.26 15.36 -11.49
C LEU A 226 17.67 14.70 -10.17
N PRO A 227 18.82 15.10 -9.58
CA PRO A 227 19.18 14.61 -8.27
C PRO A 227 18.12 15.10 -7.28
N PHE A 228 18.08 14.44 -6.13
CA PHE A 228 17.51 15.02 -4.93
C PHE A 228 17.69 16.55 -4.89
N SER A 229 16.67 17.27 -4.42
CA SER A 229 16.94 18.47 -3.63
C SER A 229 18.08 18.11 -2.70
N SER A 230 19.27 18.61 -3.00
CA SER A 230 20.53 18.18 -2.42
C SER A 230 20.35 18.03 -0.91
N LEU A 231 20.40 16.79 -0.42
CA LEU A 231 20.65 16.63 0.99
C LEU A 231 22.01 17.29 1.25
N PRO A 232 22.15 18.09 2.31
CA PRO A 232 23.46 18.59 2.70
C PRO A 232 24.42 17.40 2.80
N ALA A 233 25.64 17.60 2.27
CA ALA A 233 26.70 16.62 2.37
C ALA A 233 26.79 16.09 3.81
N MET A 234 27.08 14.80 3.97
CA MET A 234 27.33 14.27 5.31
C MET A 234 28.37 15.16 6.00
N PRO A 235 28.12 15.64 7.23
CA PRO A 235 29.18 16.31 7.98
C PRO A 235 30.37 15.36 7.99
N GLN A 236 31.50 15.80 7.44
CA GLN A 236 32.74 15.05 7.55
C GLN A 236 32.92 14.77 9.05
N SER A 237 33.13 13.50 9.40
CA SER A 237 33.43 13.15 10.79
C SER A 237 34.63 14.01 11.17
N LYS A 238 34.44 14.98 12.08
CA LYS A 238 35.56 15.59 12.75
C LYS A 238 36.33 14.42 13.33
N THR A 239 37.54 14.19 12.83
CA THR A 239 38.54 13.38 13.50
C THR A 239 38.48 13.77 14.96
N LEU A 240 38.01 12.86 15.81
CA LEU A 240 38.18 12.96 17.24
C LEU A 240 39.69 13.04 17.44
N SER A 241 40.17 14.27 17.62
CA SER A 241 41.52 14.54 18.09
C SER A 241 41.63 13.82 19.42
N SER A 242 42.38 12.71 19.41
CA SER A 242 42.84 12.06 20.62
C SER A 242 43.74 13.04 21.35
N LYS A 243 43.15 13.74 22.32
CA LYS A 243 43.90 14.31 23.44
C LYS A 243 43.50 13.54 24.69
N LEU A 244 44.31 12.52 24.98
CA LEU A 244 44.82 12.29 26.33
C LEU A 244 45.72 13.47 26.71
#